data_AF-A0A2V6H3W3-F1
#
_entry.id   AF-A0A2V6H3W3-F1
#
_cell.length_a   1.000
_cell.length_b   1.000
_cell.length_c   1.000
_cell.angle_alpha   90.00
_cell.angle_beta   90.00
_cell.angle_gamma   90.00
#
_symmetry.space_group_name_H-M   'P 1'
#
loop_
_entity.id
_entity.type
_entity.pdbx_description
1 polymer ?
#
loop_
_entity_poly.entity_id
_entity_poly.type
_entity_poly.pdbx_seq_one_letter_code
_entity_poly.pdbx_strand_id
1 'polypeptide(L)'
;MLTFQIPFLFKTPDGWNLMVRGPTNSPKDGITALDGIIETDWAHSTFTMNWRFTRACTVEFAVGEPICLFFPIQRGVLERFRGEIRMLEGDREFENKFREWSASRDRFLAGLEKGKPEMVAQGWQKDYMQNAKDKKPVAHPFANERSSTERERTDGNHDNSASM
;
A
#
# COMPACT_ATOMS: atom_id res chain seq x y z
N MET A 1 -13.80 -18.89 -10.79
CA MET A 1 -12.88 -18.37 -9.75
C MET A 1 -11.48 -18.83 -10.15
N LEU A 2 -10.47 -17.98 -10.00
CA LEU A 2 -9.07 -18.37 -10.07
C LEU A 2 -8.49 -18.30 -8.65
N THR A 3 -7.82 -19.36 -8.23
CA THR A 3 -7.31 -19.47 -6.85
C THR A 3 -5.82 -19.77 -6.90
N PHE A 4 -5.03 -18.91 -6.26
CA PHE A 4 -3.61 -19.13 -6.06
C PHE A 4 -3.36 -19.68 -4.67
N GLN A 5 -2.57 -20.74 -4.58
CA GLN A 5 -2.01 -21.21 -3.31
C GLN A 5 -0.87 -20.28 -2.92
N ILE A 6 -0.90 -19.77 -1.68
CA ILE A 6 0.22 -19.00 -1.14
C ILE A 6 1.12 -19.98 -0.37
N PRO A 7 2.33 -20.31 -0.86
CA PRO A 7 3.15 -21.38 -0.31
C PRO A 7 3.95 -20.94 0.92
N PHE A 8 3.39 -20.01 1.71
CA PHE A 8 4.05 -19.42 2.87
C PHE A 8 3.11 -19.47 4.07
N LEU A 9 3.67 -19.88 5.22
CA LEU A 9 3.01 -19.75 6.50
C LEU A 9 3.40 -18.39 7.10
N PHE A 10 2.42 -17.53 7.30
CA PHE A 10 2.63 -16.23 7.92
C PHE A 10 2.28 -16.29 9.40
N LYS A 11 3.07 -15.61 10.24
CA LYS A 11 2.83 -15.43 11.66
C LYS A 11 2.92 -13.95 12.03
N THR A 12 1.89 -13.47 12.73
CA THR A 12 1.83 -12.12 13.29
C THR A 12 1.86 -12.19 14.82
N PRO A 13 2.24 -11.10 15.52
CA PRO A 13 2.08 -11.04 16.96
C PRO A 13 0.62 -11.19 17.39
N ASP A 14 0.38 -11.62 18.62
CA ASP A 14 -0.96 -11.77 19.19
C ASP A 14 -1.82 -10.51 19.00
N GLY A 15 -3.06 -10.70 18.54
CA GLY A 15 -4.00 -9.60 18.29
C GLY A 15 -3.75 -8.84 16.98
N TRP A 16 -2.91 -9.35 16.09
CA TRP A 16 -2.72 -8.84 14.74
C TRP A 16 -3.20 -9.84 13.70
N ASN A 17 -3.89 -9.33 12.68
CA ASN A 17 -4.29 -10.09 11.50
C ASN A 17 -3.49 -9.65 10.29
N LEU A 18 -3.57 -10.43 9.22
CA LEU A 18 -3.07 -10.06 7.91
C LEU A 18 -4.24 -9.65 7.02
N MET A 19 -4.26 -8.41 6.55
CA MET A 19 -5.11 -8.03 5.42
C MET A 19 -4.46 -8.58 4.15
N VAL A 20 -5.22 -9.35 3.39
CA VAL A 20 -4.80 -9.97 2.13
C VAL A 20 -5.72 -9.46 1.04
N ARG A 21 -5.16 -8.93 -0.05
CA ARG A 21 -5.92 -8.34 -1.15
C ARG A 21 -5.17 -8.44 -2.48
N GLY A 22 -5.82 -7.99 -3.55
CA GLY A 22 -5.14 -7.79 -4.84
C GLY A 22 -4.04 -6.71 -4.77
N PRO A 23 -3.04 -6.75 -5.66
CA PRO A 23 -1.97 -5.77 -5.68
C PRO A 23 -2.49 -4.33 -5.86
N THR A 24 -1.92 -3.39 -5.10
CA THR A 24 -2.32 -1.98 -5.13
C THR A 24 -2.09 -1.38 -6.50
N ASN A 25 -3.06 -0.60 -6.99
CA ASN A 25 -3.01 0.11 -8.27
C ASN A 25 -2.67 -0.81 -9.46
N SER A 26 -3.02 -2.10 -9.37
CA SER A 26 -2.79 -3.09 -10.42
C SER A 26 -4.12 -3.71 -10.87
N PRO A 27 -5.03 -2.91 -11.46
CA PRO A 27 -6.29 -3.43 -11.98
C PRO A 27 -6.02 -4.42 -13.11
N LYS A 28 -6.79 -5.50 -13.14
CA LYS A 28 -6.71 -6.52 -14.19
C LYS A 28 -8.07 -6.68 -14.83
N ASP A 29 -8.11 -6.60 -16.15
CA ASP A 29 -9.37 -6.66 -16.87
C ASP A 29 -9.99 -8.07 -16.76
N GLY A 30 -11.30 -8.13 -16.55
CA GLY A 30 -12.06 -9.39 -16.51
C GLY A 30 -12.03 -10.15 -15.20
N ILE A 31 -11.24 -9.70 -14.22
CA ILE A 31 -11.11 -10.38 -12.94
C ILE A 31 -10.85 -9.39 -11.80
N THR A 32 -11.38 -9.68 -10.62
CA THR A 32 -11.11 -8.90 -9.41
C THR A 32 -10.57 -9.79 -8.32
N ALA A 33 -9.53 -9.33 -7.64
CA ALA A 33 -9.09 -9.93 -6.39
C ALA A 33 -10.17 -9.79 -5.32
N LEU A 34 -10.28 -10.79 -4.45
CA LEU A 34 -11.14 -10.76 -3.27
C LEU A 34 -10.29 -10.53 -2.03
N ASP A 35 -10.73 -9.57 -1.21
CA ASP A 35 -10.04 -9.22 0.02
C ASP A 35 -10.39 -10.22 1.12
N GLY A 36 -9.45 -10.46 2.03
CA GLY A 36 -9.60 -11.36 3.17
C GLY A 36 -8.77 -10.91 4.36
N ILE A 37 -9.30 -11.12 5.56
CA ILE A 37 -8.58 -10.92 6.81
C ILE A 37 -8.23 -12.30 7.36
N ILE A 38 -6.95 -12.55 7.58
CA ILE A 38 -6.44 -13.85 8.03
C ILE A 38 -5.86 -13.70 9.43
N GLU A 39 -6.31 -14.55 10.36
CA GLU A 39 -5.85 -14.58 11.75
C GLU A 39 -4.54 -15.38 11.87
N THR A 40 -3.45 -14.77 11.38
CA THR A 40 -2.13 -15.41 11.27
C THR A 40 -1.41 -15.54 12.61
N ASP A 41 -1.90 -14.94 13.69
CA ASP A 41 -1.33 -15.12 15.04
C ASP A 41 -1.49 -16.58 15.50
N TRP A 42 -2.68 -17.15 15.39
CA TRP A 42 -2.93 -18.55 15.78
C TRP A 42 -2.92 -19.54 14.62
N ALA A 43 -3.25 -19.14 13.38
CA ALA A 43 -3.42 -20.08 12.28
C ALA A 43 -2.16 -20.96 12.02
N HIS A 44 -2.38 -22.26 11.78
CA HIS A 44 -1.34 -23.25 11.44
C HIS A 44 -1.36 -23.64 9.96
N SER A 45 -2.21 -23.02 9.16
CA SER A 45 -2.37 -23.28 7.73
C SER A 45 -1.89 -22.10 6.90
N THR A 46 -1.54 -22.38 5.65
CA THR A 46 -1.45 -21.35 4.62
C THR A 46 -2.86 -20.84 4.27
N PHE A 47 -2.92 -19.82 3.41
CA PHE A 47 -4.16 -19.32 2.84
C PHE A 47 -4.06 -19.24 1.30
N THR A 48 -5.19 -18.98 0.67
CA THR A 48 -5.28 -18.83 -0.78
C THR A 48 -5.61 -17.39 -1.16
N MET A 49 -5.07 -16.91 -2.28
CA MET A 49 -5.52 -15.66 -2.88
C MET A 49 -6.58 -15.96 -3.94
N ASN A 50 -7.78 -15.44 -3.76
CA ASN A 50 -8.93 -15.73 -4.62
C ASN A 50 -9.25 -14.55 -5.54
N TRP A 51 -9.42 -14.86 -6.83
CA TRP A 51 -9.74 -13.90 -7.87
C TRP A 51 -11.05 -14.31 -8.57
N ARG A 52 -12.04 -13.43 -8.55
CA ARG A 52 -13.36 -13.64 -9.14
C ARG A 52 -13.43 -13.02 -10.52
N PHE A 53 -13.75 -13.84 -11.53
CA PHE A 53 -14.05 -13.34 -12.87
C PHE A 53 -15.30 -12.47 -12.83
N THR A 54 -15.25 -11.32 -13.49
CA THR A 54 -16.37 -10.38 -13.61
C THR A 54 -17.18 -10.60 -14.89
N ARG A 55 -16.62 -11.33 -15.86
CA ARG A 55 -17.27 -11.78 -17.10
C ARG A 55 -16.53 -12.99 -17.68
N ALA A 56 -17.15 -13.67 -18.64
CA ALA A 56 -16.47 -14.71 -19.42
C ALA A 56 -15.35 -14.07 -20.26
N CYS A 57 -14.10 -14.44 -19.99
CA CYS A 57 -12.91 -13.95 -20.69
C CYS A 57 -11.70 -14.84 -20.36
N THR A 58 -10.62 -14.67 -21.11
CA THR A 58 -9.29 -15.19 -20.78
C THR A 58 -8.53 -14.14 -19.98
N VAL A 59 -7.84 -14.58 -18.92
CA VAL A 59 -6.97 -13.72 -18.10
C VAL A 59 -5.62 -14.40 -17.99
N GLU A 60 -4.55 -13.62 -18.20
CA GLU A 60 -3.17 -14.11 -18.19
C GLU A 60 -2.38 -13.41 -17.09
N PHE A 61 -1.63 -14.16 -16.28
CA PHE A 61 -0.67 -13.60 -15.32
C PHE A 61 0.74 -13.87 -15.81
N ALA A 62 1.55 -12.83 -15.93
CA ALA A 62 2.95 -12.98 -16.34
C ALA A 62 3.80 -13.55 -15.20
N VAL A 63 4.92 -14.21 -15.54
CA VAL A 63 5.90 -14.63 -14.54
C VAL A 63 6.44 -13.40 -13.82
N GLY A 64 6.41 -13.42 -12.49
CA GLY A 64 6.80 -12.29 -11.65
C GLY A 64 5.71 -11.23 -11.46
N GLU A 65 4.55 -11.37 -12.11
CA GLU A 65 3.41 -10.50 -11.85
C GLU A 65 2.90 -10.73 -10.41
N PRO A 66 2.72 -9.68 -9.61
CA PRO A 66 2.18 -9.84 -8.27
C PRO A 66 0.74 -10.33 -8.34
N ILE A 67 0.43 -11.40 -7.60
CA ILE A 67 -0.92 -11.98 -7.53
C ILE A 67 -1.66 -11.60 -6.24
N CYS A 68 -0.94 -11.05 -5.26
CA CYS A 68 -1.39 -10.82 -3.90
C CYS A 68 -0.57 -9.68 -3.27
N LEU A 69 -1.22 -8.88 -2.45
CA LEU A 69 -0.61 -7.93 -1.52
C LEU A 69 -1.14 -8.22 -0.13
N PHE A 70 -0.27 -8.17 0.86
CA PHE A 70 -0.69 -8.30 2.25
C PHE A 70 0.05 -7.32 3.17
N PHE A 71 -0.61 -6.95 4.25
CA PHE A 71 -0.05 -6.08 5.29
C PHE A 71 -0.74 -6.34 6.64
N PRO A 72 -0.02 -6.16 7.77
CA PRO A 72 -0.59 -6.39 9.09
C PRO A 72 -1.63 -5.32 9.43
N ILE A 73 -2.72 -5.75 10.07
CA ILE A 73 -3.73 -4.88 10.65
C ILE A 73 -3.97 -5.30 12.11
N GLN A 74 -4.17 -4.33 12.99
CA GLN A 74 -4.45 -4.63 14.40
C GLN A 74 -5.93 -5.04 14.55
N ARG A 75 -6.17 -6.20 15.18
CA ARG A 75 -7.51 -6.74 15.39
C ARG A 75 -8.30 -5.83 16.33
N GLY A 76 -9.57 -5.59 16.02
CA GLY A 76 -10.45 -4.81 16.89
C GLY A 76 -10.27 -3.29 16.81
N VAL A 77 -9.36 -2.76 15.98
CA VAL A 77 -9.15 -1.31 15.88
C VAL A 77 -10.26 -0.61 15.11
N LEU A 78 -10.77 -1.22 14.03
CA LEU A 78 -11.83 -0.62 13.21
C LEU A 78 -13.13 -0.47 14.01
N GLU A 79 -13.41 -1.43 14.88
CA GLU A 79 -14.59 -1.51 15.74
C GLU A 79 -14.62 -0.39 16.79
N ARG A 80 -13.48 0.25 17.06
CA ARG A 80 -13.37 1.42 17.96
C ARG A 80 -13.90 2.69 17.32
N PHE A 81 -13.99 2.74 15.99
CA PHE A 81 -14.51 3.90 15.28
C PHE A 81 -16.04 3.83 15.19
N ARG A 82 -16.69 4.98 15.37
CA ARG A 82 -18.11 5.20 15.10
C ARG A 82 -18.20 6.26 14.01
N GLY A 83 -18.73 5.87 12.86
CA GLY A 83 -18.99 6.82 11.77
C GLY A 83 -20.13 7.76 12.16
N GLU A 84 -19.94 9.05 11.92
CA GLU A 84 -20.97 10.07 12.08
C GLU A 84 -21.18 10.79 10.76
N ILE A 85 -22.43 11.12 10.44
CA ILE A 85 -22.79 11.96 9.31
C ILE A 85 -23.21 13.32 9.88
N ARG A 86 -22.55 14.38 9.45
CA ARG A 86 -22.85 15.77 9.85
C ARG A 86 -22.95 16.64 8.61
N MET A 87 -23.81 17.65 8.68
CA MET A 87 -23.91 18.68 7.65
C MET A 87 -22.71 19.62 7.76
N LEU A 88 -22.16 20.03 6.62
CA LEU A 88 -20.96 20.88 6.57
C LEU A 88 -21.23 22.26 7.18
N GLU A 89 -22.45 22.77 7.01
CA GLU A 89 -22.95 24.04 7.54
C GLU A 89 -22.91 24.10 9.08
N GLY A 90 -22.79 22.95 9.75
CA GLY A 90 -22.62 22.86 11.20
C GLY A 90 -21.25 23.31 11.71
N ASP A 91 -20.27 23.49 10.82
CA ASP A 91 -18.94 24.01 11.12
C ASP A 91 -18.54 25.05 10.07
N ARG A 92 -18.80 26.33 10.37
CA ARG A 92 -18.56 27.44 9.43
C ARG A 92 -17.08 27.60 9.05
N GLU A 93 -16.16 27.29 9.96
CA GLU A 93 -14.72 27.40 9.66
C GLU A 93 -14.33 26.33 8.65
N PHE A 94 -14.75 25.08 8.89
CA PHE A 94 -14.48 23.97 8.00
C PHE A 94 -15.19 24.14 6.65
N GLU A 95 -16.42 24.63 6.64
CA GLU A 95 -17.17 24.98 5.43
C GLU A 95 -16.41 26.00 4.57
N ASN A 96 -15.90 27.09 5.17
CA ASN A 96 -15.15 28.11 4.44
C ASN A 96 -13.88 27.52 3.81
N LYS A 97 -13.11 26.72 4.57
CA LYS A 97 -11.92 26.02 4.05
C LYS A 97 -12.27 25.10 2.87
N PHE A 98 -13.37 24.36 2.98
CA PHE A 98 -13.85 23.51 1.89
C PHE A 98 -14.24 24.33 0.66
N ARG A 99 -14.97 25.44 0.81
CA ARG A 99 -15.37 26.32 -0.30
C ARG A 99 -14.16 26.94 -1.01
N GLU A 100 -13.17 27.41 -0.26
CA GLU A 100 -11.91 27.92 -0.82
C GLU A 100 -11.16 26.86 -1.63
N TRP A 101 -11.04 25.65 -1.07
CA TRP A 101 -10.43 24.52 -1.76
C TRP A 101 -11.22 24.14 -3.03
N SER A 102 -12.55 24.04 -2.94
CA SER A 102 -13.43 23.71 -4.06
C SER A 102 -13.26 24.70 -5.21
N ALA A 103 -13.32 26.01 -4.92
CA ALA A 103 -13.13 27.05 -5.93
C ALA A 103 -11.70 27.03 -6.52
N SER A 104 -10.69 26.65 -5.73
CA SER A 104 -9.32 26.44 -6.21
C SER A 104 -9.22 25.25 -7.18
N ARG A 105 -9.88 24.12 -6.85
CA ARG A 105 -9.97 22.94 -7.72
C ARG A 105 -10.66 23.26 -9.04
N ASP A 106 -11.77 24.00 -9.01
CA ASP A 106 -12.51 24.39 -10.22
C ASP A 106 -11.65 25.26 -11.15
N ARG A 107 -10.96 26.26 -10.59
CA ARG A 107 -10.03 27.11 -11.35
C ARG A 107 -8.89 26.30 -11.96
N PHE A 108 -8.37 25.31 -11.23
CA PHE A 108 -7.30 24.44 -11.70
C PHE A 108 -7.75 23.54 -12.84
N LEU A 109 -8.90 22.88 -12.72
CA LEU A 109 -9.48 22.03 -13.76
C LEU A 109 -9.79 22.84 -15.04
N ALA A 110 -10.41 24.01 -14.89
CA ALA A 110 -10.64 24.91 -16.02
C ALA A 110 -9.33 25.42 -16.65
N GLY A 111 -8.27 25.58 -15.85
CA GLY A 111 -6.93 25.92 -16.34
C GLY A 111 -6.29 24.79 -17.14
N LEU A 112 -6.42 23.54 -16.69
CA LEU A 112 -5.96 22.35 -17.40
C LEU A 112 -6.68 22.18 -18.75
N GLU A 113 -8.01 22.30 -18.77
CA GLU A 113 -8.80 22.22 -20.00
C GLU A 113 -8.39 23.30 -21.01
N LYS A 114 -8.07 24.50 -20.53
CA LYS A 114 -7.60 25.62 -21.35
C LYS A 114 -6.11 25.57 -21.68
N GLY A 115 -5.40 24.52 -21.26
CA GLY A 115 -3.97 24.36 -21.53
C GLY A 115 -3.08 25.45 -20.91
N LYS A 116 -3.47 26.02 -19.77
CA LYS A 116 -2.68 27.07 -19.09
C LYS A 116 -1.31 26.51 -18.67
N PRO A 117 -0.18 27.10 -19.13
CA PRO A 117 1.16 26.52 -18.93
C PRO A 117 1.48 26.20 -17.48
N GLU A 118 1.12 27.08 -16.55
CA GLU A 118 1.39 26.93 -15.12
C GLU A 118 0.61 25.77 -14.49
N MET A 119 -0.63 25.54 -14.93
CA MET A 119 -1.50 24.49 -14.39
C MET A 119 -1.16 23.12 -14.98
N VAL A 120 -0.82 23.09 -16.28
CA VAL A 120 -0.32 21.89 -16.95
C VAL A 120 1.01 21.45 -16.34
N ALA A 121 1.93 22.40 -16.08
CA ALA A 121 3.21 22.10 -15.42
C ALA A 121 3.01 21.58 -13.99
N GLN A 122 1.98 22.04 -13.29
CA GLN A 122 1.64 21.56 -11.94
C GLN A 122 1.03 20.14 -11.95
N GLY A 123 0.32 19.76 -13.01
CA GLY A 123 -0.22 18.40 -13.23
C GLY A 123 -1.45 18.06 -12.37
N TRP A 124 -1.29 18.00 -11.04
CA TRP A 124 -2.40 17.80 -10.10
C TRP A 124 -2.24 18.63 -8.82
N GLN A 125 -3.34 18.91 -8.12
CA GLN A 125 -3.32 19.55 -6.78
C GLN A 125 -3.19 18.51 -5.66
N LYS A 126 -2.35 18.79 -4.66
CA LYS A 126 -1.88 17.85 -3.61
C LYS A 126 -2.29 18.26 -2.20
N ASP A 127 -3.38 19.01 -2.04
CA ASP A 127 -3.74 19.62 -0.75
C ASP A 127 -4.07 18.60 0.36
N TYR A 128 -4.22 17.31 0.03
CA TYR A 128 -4.36 16.20 0.97
C TYR A 128 -3.03 15.63 1.48
N MET A 129 -1.88 16.19 1.07
CA MET A 129 -0.55 15.81 1.55
C MET A 129 0.05 17.00 2.32
N GLN A 130 0.29 16.83 3.62
CA GLN A 130 0.74 17.92 4.51
C GLN A 130 1.97 18.68 3.97
N ASN A 131 2.95 17.96 3.42
CA ASN A 131 4.22 18.55 2.97
C ASN A 131 4.33 18.68 1.45
N ALA A 132 3.23 18.57 0.70
CA ALA A 132 3.31 18.60 -0.77
C ALA A 132 3.67 19.98 -1.35
N LYS A 133 3.61 21.03 -0.52
CA LYS A 133 4.06 22.39 -0.86
C LYS A 133 5.51 22.63 -0.48
N ASP A 134 6.10 21.76 0.34
CA ASP A 134 7.49 21.83 0.73
C ASP A 134 8.37 21.27 -0.39
N LYS A 135 9.53 21.90 -0.62
CA LYS A 135 10.53 21.34 -1.54
C LYS A 135 10.89 19.93 -1.05
N LYS A 136 10.87 18.94 -1.96
CA LYS A 136 11.18 17.54 -1.65
C LYS A 136 12.46 17.47 -0.80
N PRO A 137 12.41 16.94 0.43
CA PRO A 137 13.61 16.41 1.04
C PRO A 137 14.20 15.37 0.11
N VAL A 138 15.52 15.36 -0.02
CA VAL A 138 16.24 14.27 -0.71
C VAL A 138 15.79 12.97 -0.04
N ALA A 139 15.24 12.03 -0.82
CA ALA A 139 14.73 10.78 -0.27
C ALA A 139 15.78 10.16 0.65
N HIS A 140 15.42 9.90 1.91
CA HIS A 140 16.28 9.13 2.79
C HIS A 140 16.46 7.75 2.15
N PRO A 141 17.69 7.22 2.07
CA PRO A 141 17.91 5.86 1.61
C PRO A 141 17.00 4.91 2.38
N PHE A 142 16.36 3.96 1.68
CA PHE A 142 15.66 2.88 2.36
C PHE A 142 16.64 2.24 3.35
N ALA A 143 16.22 2.09 4.61
CA ALA A 143 17.02 1.46 5.66
C ALA A 143 17.21 -0.03 5.34
N ASN A 144 18.14 -0.31 4.43
CA ASN A 144 18.70 -1.62 4.21
C ASN A 144 20.17 -1.49 3.82
N GLU A 145 20.88 -0.57 4.47
CA GLU A 145 22.32 -0.72 4.65
C GLU A 145 22.52 -1.73 5.78
N ARG A 146 22.63 -3.01 5.42
CA ARG A 146 23.39 -3.92 6.27
C ARG A 146 24.79 -3.33 6.35
N SER A 147 25.15 -2.78 7.51
CA SER A 147 26.47 -2.21 7.75
C SER A 147 27.52 -3.21 7.28
N SER A 148 28.43 -2.76 6.43
CA SER A 148 29.57 -3.52 5.92
C SER A 148 30.38 -4.25 7.01
N THR A 149 30.24 -3.84 8.27
CA THR A 149 30.84 -4.44 9.47
C THR A 149 30.36 -5.86 9.81
N GLU A 150 29.22 -6.34 9.30
CA GLU A 150 28.79 -7.74 9.51
C GLU A 150 29.34 -8.72 8.46
N ARG A 151 29.92 -8.23 7.36
CA ARG A 151 30.48 -9.08 6.31
C ARG A 151 31.90 -9.57 6.60
N GLU A 152 32.59 -8.97 7.57
CA GLU A 152 33.98 -9.33 7.91
C GLU A 152 34.12 -10.30 9.10
N ARG A 153 33.00 -10.76 9.71
CA ARG A 153 33.07 -11.72 10.84
C ARG A 153 33.03 -13.20 10.46
N THR A 154 32.97 -13.56 9.17
CA THR A 154 32.97 -14.98 8.76
C THR A 154 34.24 -15.46 8.05
N ASP A 155 35.15 -14.57 7.63
CA ASP A 155 36.28 -14.98 6.78
C ASP A 155 37.65 -14.78 7.45
N GLY A 156 37.76 -15.10 8.74
CA GLY A 156 38.99 -14.93 9.51
C GLY A 156 39.29 -16.07 10.49
N ASN A 157 40.14 -16.99 10.03
CA ASN A 157 41.13 -17.72 10.84
C ASN A 157 40.72 -19.06 11.49
N HIS A 158 41.05 -20.19 10.83
CA HIS A 158 42.10 -21.11 11.33
C HIS A 158 42.47 -22.14 10.27
N ASP A 159 43.70 -22.01 9.78
CA ASP A 159 44.39 -23.05 9.01
C ASP A 159 45.42 -23.75 9.93
N ASN A 160 45.44 -25.07 9.83
CA ASN A 160 46.50 -26.03 10.18
C ASN A 160 47.06 -26.21 11.61
N SER A 161 46.93 -27.45 12.10
CA SER A 161 48.07 -28.22 12.60
C SER A 161 47.88 -29.72 12.38
N ALA A 162 48.80 -30.33 11.63
CA ALA A 162 48.93 -31.75 11.36
C ALA A 162 49.56 -32.54 12.53
N SER A 163 49.17 -33.81 12.71
CA SER A 163 50.07 -35.00 12.78
C SER A 163 49.49 -36.16 13.62
N MET A 164 49.79 -37.37 13.12
CA MET A 164 49.59 -38.74 13.62
C MET A 164 48.23 -39.39 13.41
#